data_AF-A0A6B3CRK3-F1
#
_entry.id   AF-A0A6B3CRK3-F1
#
_cell.length_a   1.000
_cell.length_b   1.000
_cell.length_c   1.000
_cell.angle_alpha   90.00
_cell.angle_beta   90.00
_cell.angle_gamma   90.00
#
_symmetry.space_group_name_H-M   'P 1'
#
loop_
_entity.id
_entity.type
_entity.pdbx_description
1 polymer ?
#
loop_
_entity_poly.entity_id
_entity_poly.type
_entity_poly.pdbx_seq_one_letter_code
_entity_poly.pdbx_strand_id
1 'polypeptide(L)' 'AMWLADRLDVPVRRTVSDGPGLTAVRMDTDCGPVVLDRADGSLANLSIQGQPGRAVALKRRETAELIAEELRRL' A
#
# COMPACT_ATOMS: atom_id res chain seq x y z
N ALA A 1 -7.36 1.28 12.12
CA ALA A 1 -6.09 0.53 12.09
C ALA A 1 -4.99 1.43 11.51
N MET A 2 -3.89 1.60 12.25
CA MET A 2 -2.67 2.36 11.91
C MET A 2 -1.48 1.40 11.74
N TRP A 3 -1.72 0.18 11.24
CA TRP A 3 -0.73 -0.89 11.17
C TRP A 3 0.55 -0.49 10.41
N LEU A 4 0.42 0.38 9.40
CA LEU A 4 1.57 0.83 8.61
C LEU A 4 2.52 1.72 9.41
N ALA A 5 1.97 2.56 10.30
CA ALA A 5 2.76 3.41 11.18
C ALA A 5 3.54 2.55 12.18
N ASP A 6 2.84 1.59 12.80
CA ASP A 6 3.44 0.63 13.74
C ASP A 6 4.52 -0.23 13.08
N ARG A 7 4.25 -0.76 11.88
CA ARG A 7 5.15 -1.68 11.19
C ARG A 7 6.43 -1.03 10.66
N LEU A 8 6.37 0.25 10.33
CA LEU A 8 7.47 1.03 9.78
C LEU A 8 8.14 1.96 10.80
N ASP A 9 7.56 2.11 11.99
CA ASP A 9 8.01 3.03 13.03
C ASP A 9 8.17 4.49 12.53
N VAL A 10 7.18 4.95 11.74
CA VAL A 10 7.16 6.31 11.17
C VAL A 10 5.78 6.96 11.29
N PRO A 11 5.69 8.30 11.36
CA PRO A 11 4.41 8.99 11.35
C PRO A 11 3.69 8.77 10.01
N VAL A 12 2.42 8.35 10.08
CA VAL A 12 1.57 8.14 8.91
C VAL A 12 0.35 9.04 8.98
N ARG A 13 0.07 9.73 7.87
CA ARG A 13 -1.19 10.46 7.66
C ARG A 13 -2.09 9.66 6.73
N ARG A 14 -3.35 9.47 7.13
CA ARG A 14 -4.39 8.90 6.28
C ARG A 14 -5.29 9.99 5.72
N THR A 15 -5.55 9.96 4.42
CA THR A 15 -6.52 10.81 3.73
C THR A 15 -7.59 9.95 3.07
N VAL A 16 -8.81 10.48 2.97
CA VAL A 16 -9.90 9.81 2.24
C VAL A 16 -9.79 10.16 0.76
N SER A 17 -10.09 9.19 -0.10
CA SER A 17 -10.19 9.33 -1.55
C SER A 17 -11.47 8.67 -2.05
N ASP A 18 -11.90 9.01 -3.26
CA ASP A 18 -13.12 8.47 -3.86
C ASP A 18 -13.00 6.99 -4.28
N GLY A 19 -11.77 6.51 -4.48
CA GLY A 19 -11.51 5.12 -4.87
C GLY A 19 -11.62 4.12 -3.70
N PRO A 20 -11.93 2.85 -3.98
CA PRO A 20 -12.12 1.84 -2.95
C PRO A 20 -10.79 1.43 -2.29
N GLY A 21 -10.80 1.33 -0.95
CA GLY A 21 -9.66 0.80 -0.19
C GLY A 21 -8.43 1.71 -0.24
N LEU A 22 -7.25 1.12 -0.48
CA LEU A 22 -5.98 1.85 -0.57
C LEU A 22 -5.72 2.28 -2.01
N THR A 23 -5.86 3.58 -2.25
CA THR A 23 -5.68 4.21 -3.58
C THR A 23 -4.26 4.70 -3.81
N ALA A 24 -3.57 5.17 -2.77
CA ALA A 24 -2.17 5.59 -2.89
C ALA A 24 -1.41 5.49 -1.56
N VAL A 25 -0.10 5.29 -1.66
CA VAL A 25 0.89 5.49 -0.59
C VAL A 25 2.03 6.34 -1.15
N ARG A 26 2.41 7.37 -0.41
CA ARG A 26 3.58 8.21 -0.71
C ARG A 26 4.44 8.25 0.54
N MET A 27 5.71 7.91 0.40
CA MET A 27 6.67 7.87 1.49
C MET A 27 7.96 8.55 1.03
N ASP A 28 8.43 9.48 1.85
CA ASP A 28 9.74 10.10 1.66
C ASP A 28 10.77 9.31 2.46
N THR A 29 11.87 8.95 1.81
CA THR A 29 13.00 8.24 2.43
C THR A 29 14.29 9.00 2.16
N ASP A 30 15.36 8.66 2.86
CA ASP A 30 16.73 9.14 2.59
C ASP A 30 17.22 8.78 1.17
N CYS A 31 16.73 7.67 0.63
CA CYS A 31 17.00 7.20 -0.73
C CYS A 31 16.04 7.78 -1.78
N GLY A 32 15.11 8.64 -1.38
CA GLY A 32 14.12 9.25 -2.27
C GLY A 32 12.66 8.84 -2.04
N PRO A 33 11.74 9.37 -2.86
CA PRO A 33 10.34 9.02 -2.77
C PRO A 33 10.06 7.57 -3.19
N VAL A 34 9.18 6.93 -2.43
CA VAL A 34 8.52 5.67 -2.77
C VAL A 34 7.04 5.94 -2.96
N VAL A 35 6.52 5.64 -4.14
CA VAL A 35 5.14 5.90 -4.52
C VAL A 35 4.48 4.62 -4.98
N LEU A 36 3.35 4.30 -4.37
CA LEU A 36 2.44 3.26 -4.81
C LEU A 36 1.13 3.94 -5.20
N ASP A 37 0.75 3.87 -6.47
CA ASP A 37 -0.51 4.43 -6.97
C ASP A 37 -1.40 3.32 -7.53
N ARG A 38 -2.70 3.39 -7.24
CA ARG A 38 -3.68 2.41 -7.68
C ARG A 38 -4.89 3.12 -8.28
N ALA A 39 -4.73 3.60 -9.50
CA ALA A 39 -5.79 4.30 -10.23
C ALA A 39 -7.08 3.47 -10.43
N ASP A 40 -6.98 2.16 -10.69
CA ASP A 40 -8.12 1.31 -11.09
C ASP A 40 -8.59 0.28 -10.04
N GLY A 41 -7.98 0.28 -8.84
CA GLY A 41 -8.35 -0.62 -7.75
C GLY A 41 -7.79 -2.06 -7.84
N SER A 42 -7.20 -2.47 -8.98
CA SER A 42 -6.77 -3.85 -9.23
C SER A 42 -5.25 -3.99 -9.40
N LEU A 43 -4.64 -3.06 -10.13
CA LEU A 43 -3.21 -3.02 -10.41
C LEU A 43 -2.64 -1.74 -9.82
N ALA A 44 -1.56 -1.87 -9.06
CA ALA A 44 -0.84 -0.72 -8.55
C ALA A 44 0.46 -0.52 -9.33
N ASN A 45 0.86 0.72 -9.53
CA ASN A 45 2.18 1.07 -10.02
C ASN A 45 3.06 1.46 -8.84
N LEU A 46 4.17 0.74 -8.65
CA LEU A 46 5.19 1.03 -7.65
C LEU A 46 6.37 1.72 -8.33
N SER A 47 6.68 2.94 -7.87
CA SER A 47 7.83 3.74 -8.30
C SER A 47 8.74 4.01 -7.10
N ILE A 48 10.04 3.87 -7.33
CA ILE A 48 11.10 4.18 -6.36
C ILE A 48 12.12 5.04 -7.10
N GLN A 49 12.64 6.09 -6.44
CA GLN A 49 13.66 6.93 -7.06
C GLN A 49 14.81 6.11 -7.63
N GLY A 50 15.18 6.40 -8.88
CA GLY A 50 16.27 5.71 -9.59
C GLY A 50 15.92 4.33 -10.14
N GLN A 51 14.67 3.85 -9.98
CA GLN A 51 14.21 2.57 -10.52
C GLN A 51 13.03 2.76 -11.47
N PRO A 52 12.92 1.96 -12.55
CA PRO A 52 11.74 1.98 -13.39
C PRO A 52 10.51 1.55 -12.59
N GLY A 53 9.39 2.21 -12.85
CA GLY A 53 8.10 1.82 -12.26
C GLY A 53 7.75 0.37 -12.62
N ARG A 54 7.13 -0.34 -11.67
CA ARG A 54 6.70 -1.73 -11.86
C ARG A 54 5.27 -1.93 -11.42
N ALA A 55 4.54 -2.74 -12.20
CA ALA A 55 3.21 -3.16 -11.85
C ALA A 55 3.24 -4.17 -10.68
N VAL A 56 2.42 -3.93 -9.67
CA VAL A 56 2.24 -4.81 -8.51
C VAL A 56 0.76 -5.19 -8.46
N ALA A 57 0.50 -6.49 -8.53
CA ALA A 57 -0.85 -7.00 -8.35
C ALA A 57 -1.26 -6.84 -6.88
N LEU A 58 -2.17 -5.92 -6.62
CA LEU A 58 -2.75 -5.72 -5.30
C LEU A 58 -4.26 -5.94 -5.35
N LYS A 59 -4.66 -7.11 -5.85
CA LYS A 59 -6.06 -7.50 -5.94
C LYS A 59 -6.72 -7.38 -4.57
N ARG A 60 -7.90 -6.76 -4.55
CA ARG A 60 -8.73 -6.72 -3.36
C ARG A 60 -9.15 -8.15 -3.04
N ARG A 61 -8.74 -8.63 -1.87
CA ARG A 61 -9.08 -9.97 -1.37
C ARG A 61 -10.41 -9.92 -0.63
N GLU A 62 -11.16 -11.01 -0.71
CA GLU A 62 -12.40 -11.13 0.04
C GLU A 62 -12.11 -11.21 1.54
N THR A 63 -13.07 -10.78 2.37
CA THR A 63 -12.90 -10.73 3.84
C THR A 63 -12.46 -12.08 4.41
N ALA A 64 -12.98 -13.19 3.87
CA ALA A 64 -12.60 -14.54 4.26
C ALA A 64 -11.11 -14.83 4.00
N GLU A 65 -10.57 -14.37 2.87
CA GLU A 65 -9.15 -14.54 2.53
C GLU A 65 -8.24 -13.70 3.43
N LEU A 66 -8.68 -12.50 3.80
CA LEU A 66 -7.94 -11.62 4.72
C LEU A 66 -7.86 -12.23 6.12
N ILE A 67 -8.97 -12.77 6.63
CA ILE A 67 -9.01 -13.45 7.94
C ILE A 67 -8.11 -14.70 7.91
N ALA A 68 -8.18 -15.51 6.84
CA ALA A 68 -7.35 -16.70 6.71
C ALA A 68 -5.85 -16.39 6.60
N GLU A 69 -5.48 -15.23 6.05
CA GLU A 69 -4.09 -14.77 6.03
C GLU A 69 -3.62 -14.29 7.40
N GLU A 70 -4.46 -13.55 8.14
CA GLU A 70 -4.14 -13.09 9.50
C GLU A 70 -3.95 -14.26 10.46
N LEU A 71 -4.85 -15.26 10.41
CA LEU A 71 -4.75 -16.48 11.21
C LEU A 71 -3.50 -17.31 10.91
N ARG A 72 -2.89 -17.17 9.71
CA ARG A 72 -1.63 -17.87 9.34
C ARG A 72 -0.37 -17.13 9.80
N ARG A 73 -0.48 -15.86 10.18
CA ARG A 73 0.65 -15.02 10.65
C ARG A 73 0.77 -14.98 12.17
N LEU A 74 -0.19 -15.59 12.87
CA LEU A 74 -0.15 -15.93 14.29
C LEU A 74 0.62 -17.25 14.50
#